data_AF-A0A963WJM1-F1
#
_entry.id   AF-A0A963WJM1-F1
#
_cell.length_a   1.000
_cell.length_b   1.000
_cell.length_c   1.000
_cell.angle_alpha   90.00
_cell.angle_beta   90.00
_cell.angle_gamma   90.00
#
_symmetry.space_group_name_H-M   'P 1'
#
loop_
_entity.id
_entity.type
_entity.pdbx_description
1 polymer ?
#
loop_
_entity_poly.entity_id
_entity_poly.type
_entity_poly.pdbx_seq_one_letter_code
_entity_poly.pdbx_strand_id
1 'polypeptide(L)'
;MTGTRAPNLFTITPGAPFLPTLADALLSGRLVPSFKTDDPLALAGATIYLPTRRAARELRSVLVARSGSASAILPTIRALGEFDEDSAVFDADLSGSLDLDPPISSLDRLLLLADLVRAWKRRLPAHVAALYNEEMTIPASASDAIWHARDLAGLMDEIETEGADWTRL
;
A
#
# COMPACT_ATOMS: atom_id res chain seq x y z
N MET A 1 -21.43 6.66 33.66
CA MET A 1 -20.72 5.37 33.80
C MET A 1 -20.34 4.88 32.41
N THR A 2 -19.14 5.23 31.93
CA THR A 2 -18.62 4.73 30.65
C THR A 2 -17.98 3.37 30.91
N GLY A 3 -18.73 2.29 30.66
CA GLY A 3 -18.20 0.94 30.75
C GLY A 3 -17.10 0.75 29.71
N THR A 4 -15.91 0.36 30.14
CA THR A 4 -14.79 0.01 29.25
C THR A 4 -15.21 -1.21 28.43
N ARG A 5 -15.66 -1.00 27.20
CA ARG A 5 -15.95 -2.08 26.26
C ARG A 5 -14.64 -2.79 25.94
N ALA A 6 -14.58 -4.10 26.12
CA ALA A 6 -13.41 -4.89 25.75
C ALA A 6 -13.05 -4.65 24.27
N PRO A 7 -11.76 -4.57 23.92
CA PRO A 7 -11.34 -4.35 22.54
C PRO A 7 -11.78 -5.53 21.65
N ASN A 8 -12.33 -5.24 20.47
CA ASN A 8 -12.69 -6.24 19.46
C ASN A 8 -11.43 -6.69 18.68
N LEU A 9 -10.52 -7.37 19.37
CA LEU A 9 -9.26 -7.88 18.80
C LEU A 9 -9.37 -9.38 18.52
N PHE A 10 -9.06 -9.78 17.30
CA PHE A 10 -9.07 -11.17 16.85
C PHE A 10 -7.75 -11.52 16.15
N THR A 11 -7.38 -12.80 16.18
CA THR A 11 -6.11 -13.28 15.62
C THR A 11 -6.38 -14.45 14.66
N ILE A 12 -5.60 -14.51 13.58
CA ILE A 12 -5.56 -15.65 12.65
C ILE A 12 -4.16 -16.27 12.73
N THR A 13 -4.08 -17.59 12.90
CA THR A 13 -2.80 -18.30 12.99
C THR A 13 -1.97 -18.15 11.72
N PRO A 14 -0.65 -17.92 11.82
CA PRO A 14 0.25 -17.97 10.67
C PRO A 14 0.18 -19.34 9.99
N GLY A 15 -0.31 -19.38 8.74
CA GLY A 15 -0.50 -20.62 7.97
C GLY A 15 -1.96 -20.96 7.67
N ALA A 16 -2.93 -20.33 8.34
CA ALA A 16 -4.32 -20.40 7.92
C ALA A 16 -4.53 -19.56 6.64
N PRO A 17 -5.37 -20.02 5.68
CA PRO A 17 -5.67 -19.23 4.49
C PRO A 17 -6.47 -17.99 4.91
N PHE A 18 -5.81 -16.83 4.90
CA PHE A 18 -6.29 -15.61 5.55
C PHE A 18 -7.69 -15.18 5.08
N LEU A 19 -7.91 -15.05 3.76
CA LEU A 19 -9.17 -14.54 3.21
C LEU A 19 -10.35 -15.50 3.42
N PRO A 20 -10.24 -16.82 3.14
CA PRO A 20 -11.27 -17.77 3.52
C PRO A 20 -11.58 -17.74 5.03
N THR A 21 -10.54 -17.72 5.87
CA THR A 21 -10.71 -17.69 7.34
C THR A 21 -11.45 -16.44 7.79
N LEU A 22 -11.11 -15.28 7.24
CA LEU A 22 -11.77 -14.01 7.52
C LEU A 22 -13.23 -14.02 7.06
N ALA A 23 -13.51 -14.48 5.84
CA ALA A 23 -14.86 -14.57 5.30
C ALA A 23 -15.75 -15.49 6.15
N ASP A 24 -15.25 -16.66 6.53
CA ASP A 24 -15.99 -17.63 7.34
C ASP A 24 -16.27 -17.08 8.76
N ALA A 25 -15.30 -16.36 9.34
CA ALA A 25 -15.48 -15.70 10.64
C ALA A 25 -16.49 -14.52 10.57
N LEU A 26 -16.52 -13.79 9.46
CA LEU A 26 -17.47 -12.70 9.23
C LEU A 26 -18.90 -13.24 9.08
N LEU A 27 -19.10 -14.20 8.17
CA LEU A 27 -20.40 -14.79 7.84
C LEU A 27 -21.00 -15.61 8.98
N SER A 28 -20.16 -16.24 9.82
CA SER A 28 -20.64 -16.95 11.02
C SER A 28 -21.05 -16.02 12.16
N GLY A 29 -20.85 -14.70 12.02
CA GLY A 29 -21.06 -13.70 13.06
C GLY A 29 -20.08 -13.79 14.23
N ARG A 30 -18.95 -14.49 14.05
CA ARG A 30 -17.90 -14.58 15.08
C ARG A 30 -17.25 -13.23 15.35
N LEU A 31 -17.04 -12.44 14.29
CA LEU A 31 -16.46 -11.10 14.40
C LEU A 31 -17.50 -10.08 14.86
N VAL A 32 -18.70 -10.15 14.28
CA VAL A 32 -19.82 -9.27 14.60
C VAL A 32 -21.11 -10.10 14.63
N PRO A 33 -21.72 -10.31 15.81
CA PRO A 33 -22.89 -11.19 15.96
C PRO A 33 -24.08 -10.84 15.06
N SER A 34 -24.25 -9.57 14.70
CA SER A 34 -25.34 -9.10 13.83
C SER A 34 -25.26 -9.63 12.39
N PHE A 35 -24.12 -10.15 11.95
CA PHE A 35 -23.98 -10.74 10.61
C PHE A 35 -24.41 -12.20 10.54
N LYS A 36 -24.67 -12.87 11.66
CA LYS A 36 -25.24 -14.22 11.66
C LYS A 36 -26.76 -14.13 11.44
N THR A 37 -27.16 -13.94 10.20
CA THR A 37 -28.56 -13.84 9.79
C THR A 37 -28.72 -14.31 8.35
N ASP A 38 -29.92 -14.74 7.98
CA ASP A 38 -30.28 -15.07 6.59
C ASP A 38 -30.68 -13.82 5.78
N ASP A 39 -30.55 -12.62 6.37
CA ASP A 39 -30.82 -11.33 5.71
C ASP A 39 -29.76 -11.03 4.63
N PRO A 40 -30.15 -10.92 3.34
CA PRO A 40 -29.25 -10.56 2.25
C PRO A 40 -28.55 -9.19 2.38
N LEU A 41 -29.06 -8.32 3.26
CA LEU A 41 -28.54 -6.97 3.49
C LEU A 41 -27.60 -6.87 4.69
N ALA A 42 -27.37 -7.96 5.42
CA ALA A 42 -26.63 -7.92 6.68
C ALA A 42 -25.21 -7.33 6.56
N LEU A 43 -24.54 -7.57 5.43
CA LEU A 43 -23.19 -7.07 5.17
C LEU A 43 -23.16 -5.69 4.49
N ALA A 44 -24.29 -5.18 4.00
CA ALA A 44 -24.34 -3.96 3.19
C ALA A 44 -23.80 -2.73 3.94
N GLY A 45 -23.99 -2.68 5.26
CA GLY A 45 -23.49 -1.59 6.11
C GLY A 45 -22.05 -1.75 6.59
N ALA A 46 -21.35 -2.82 6.21
CA ALA A 46 -20.00 -3.09 6.69
C ALA A 46 -18.93 -2.54 5.72
N THR A 47 -17.85 -2.00 6.28
CA THR A 47 -16.63 -1.65 5.55
C THR A 47 -15.46 -2.50 6.04
N ILE A 48 -14.75 -3.13 5.11
CA ILE A 48 -13.61 -4.01 5.39
C ILE A 48 -12.35 -3.41 4.77
N TYR A 49 -11.38 -3.10 5.62
CA TYR A 49 -10.05 -2.64 5.19
C TYR A 49 -9.08 -3.82 5.13
N LEU A 50 -8.29 -3.90 4.05
CA LEU A 50 -7.34 -4.98 3.81
C LEU A 50 -5.95 -4.45 3.47
N PRO A 51 -4.87 -5.21 3.72
CA PRO A 51 -3.52 -4.72 3.50
C PRO A 51 -3.15 -4.40 2.04
N THR A 52 -3.79 -5.04 1.05
CA THR A 52 -3.44 -4.89 -0.38
C THR A 52 -4.66 -4.91 -1.30
N ARG A 53 -4.55 -4.31 -2.50
CA ARG A 53 -5.58 -4.42 -3.56
C ARG A 53 -5.88 -5.85 -3.97
N ARG A 54 -4.85 -6.69 -4.03
CA ARG A 54 -5.02 -8.12 -4.34
C ARG A 54 -5.92 -8.78 -3.30
N ALA A 55 -5.67 -8.55 -2.01
CA ALA A 55 -6.53 -9.07 -0.96
C ALA A 55 -7.98 -8.56 -1.08
N ALA A 56 -8.19 -7.28 -1.41
CA ALA A 56 -9.52 -6.71 -1.62
C ALA A 56 -10.28 -7.35 -2.79
N ARG A 57 -9.62 -7.57 -3.93
CA ARG A 57 -10.21 -8.25 -5.09
C ARG A 57 -10.55 -9.70 -4.78
N GLU A 58 -9.64 -10.42 -4.14
CA GLU A 58 -9.83 -11.83 -3.79
C GLU A 58 -10.87 -12.01 -2.68
N LEU A 59 -11.02 -11.07 -1.72
CA LEU A 59 -12.07 -11.20 -0.71
C LEU A 59 -13.47 -11.14 -1.33
N ARG A 60 -13.66 -10.33 -2.38
CA ARG A 60 -14.95 -10.26 -3.10
C ARG A 60 -15.32 -11.62 -3.70
N SER A 61 -14.39 -12.27 -4.39
CA SER A 61 -14.63 -13.60 -4.97
C SER A 61 -14.89 -14.66 -3.91
N VAL A 62 -14.14 -14.62 -2.80
CA VAL A 62 -14.34 -15.54 -1.66
C VAL A 62 -15.72 -15.35 -1.03
N LEU A 63 -16.16 -14.11 -0.78
CA LEU A 63 -17.49 -13.85 -0.21
C LEU A 63 -18.60 -14.36 -1.13
N VAL A 64 -18.53 -14.08 -2.44
CA VAL A 64 -19.50 -14.60 -3.41
C VAL A 64 -19.54 -16.13 -3.40
N ALA A 65 -18.38 -16.78 -3.42
CA ALA A 65 -18.29 -18.23 -3.38
C ALA A 65 -18.87 -18.83 -2.08
N ARG A 66 -18.72 -18.12 -0.95
CA ARG A 66 -19.23 -18.55 0.37
C ARG A 66 -20.71 -18.24 0.59
N SER A 67 -21.24 -17.20 -0.07
CA SER A 67 -22.67 -16.83 -0.01
C SER A 67 -23.59 -17.78 -0.78
N GLY A 68 -23.03 -18.68 -1.61
CA GLY A 68 -23.81 -19.70 -2.32
C GLY A 68 -24.83 -19.11 -3.29
N SER A 69 -26.06 -19.66 -3.27
CA SER A 69 -27.17 -19.27 -4.17
C SER A 69 -27.92 -18.00 -3.75
N ALA A 70 -27.60 -17.43 -2.58
CA ALA A 70 -28.25 -16.24 -2.07
C ALA A 70 -27.60 -15.00 -2.69
N SER A 71 -28.39 -14.22 -3.44
CA SER A 71 -27.96 -12.89 -3.87
C SER A 71 -27.85 -12.02 -2.62
N ALA A 72 -26.62 -11.69 -2.21
CA ALA A 72 -26.34 -10.85 -1.05
C ALA A 72 -25.68 -9.55 -1.50
N ILE A 73 -25.98 -8.44 -0.82
CA ILE A 73 -25.26 -7.20 -1.02
C ILE A 73 -23.92 -7.31 -0.30
N LEU A 74 -22.83 -7.23 -1.07
CA LEU A 74 -21.48 -7.31 -0.52
C LEU A 74 -21.12 -6.05 0.27
N PRO A 75 -20.27 -6.18 1.29
CA PRO A 75 -19.76 -5.03 2.03
C PRO A 75 -18.84 -4.17 1.15
N THR A 76 -18.61 -2.92 1.58
CA THR A 76 -17.57 -2.09 0.99
C THR A 76 -16.20 -2.65 1.37
N ILE A 77 -15.38 -3.03 0.38
CA ILE A 77 -14.04 -3.60 0.62
C ILE A 77 -12.99 -2.64 0.08
N ARG A 78 -12.10 -2.15 0.95
CA ARG A 78 -11.08 -1.13 0.68
C ARG A 78 -9.68 -1.67 0.97
N ALA A 79 -8.69 -1.31 0.15
CA ALA A 79 -7.29 -1.57 0.44
C ALA A 79 -6.70 -0.41 1.27
N LEU A 80 -5.76 -0.72 2.16
CA LEU A 80 -4.97 0.28 2.89
C LEU A 80 -3.85 0.80 1.96
N GLY A 81 -3.71 2.12 1.85
CA GLY A 81 -2.50 2.74 1.28
C GLY A 81 -2.47 2.99 -0.24
N GLU A 82 -3.55 2.76 -0.98
CA GLU A 82 -3.60 3.13 -2.40
C GLU A 82 -4.92 3.83 -2.73
N PHE A 83 -4.85 5.09 -3.18
CA PHE A 83 -6.01 5.81 -3.72
C PHE A 83 -6.50 5.04 -4.96
N ASP A 84 -7.78 4.70 -4.99
CA ASP A 84 -8.39 3.95 -6.08
C ASP A 84 -9.18 4.94 -6.96
N GLU A 85 -8.64 5.23 -8.15
CA GLU A 85 -9.29 6.06 -9.18
C GLU A 85 -10.62 5.45 -9.66
N ASP A 86 -10.78 4.13 -9.61
CA ASP A 86 -12.02 3.45 -10.00
C ASP A 86 -13.07 3.44 -8.87
N SER A 87 -12.67 3.67 -7.62
CA SER A 87 -13.60 3.93 -6.50
C SER A 87 -14.01 5.39 -6.37
N ALA A 88 -13.24 6.30 -6.96
CA ALA A 88 -13.48 7.75 -6.88
C ALA A 88 -14.83 8.18 -7.50
N VAL A 89 -15.40 7.37 -8.38
CA VAL A 89 -16.72 7.63 -8.98
C VAL A 89 -17.86 7.60 -7.96
N PHE A 90 -17.70 6.86 -6.84
CA PHE A 90 -18.75 6.71 -5.82
C PHE A 90 -18.45 7.43 -4.48
N ASP A 91 -17.27 8.02 -4.31
CA ASP A 91 -16.80 8.56 -3.01
C ASP A 91 -16.46 10.07 -3.07
N ALA A 92 -17.22 10.83 -3.87
CA ALA A 92 -17.01 12.27 -4.08
C ALA A 92 -17.12 13.14 -2.81
N ASP A 93 -17.68 12.62 -1.71
CA ASP A 93 -17.93 13.35 -0.46
C ASP A 93 -16.96 13.02 0.70
N LEU A 94 -16.04 12.06 0.54
CA LEU A 94 -15.10 11.66 1.62
C LEU A 94 -13.63 11.96 1.31
N SER A 95 -13.32 12.53 0.14
CA SER A 95 -12.07 13.24 -0.11
C SER A 95 -12.08 14.59 0.63
N GLY A 96 -12.14 14.55 1.97
CA GLY A 96 -11.61 15.63 2.77
C GLY A 96 -10.19 15.87 2.28
N SER A 97 -10.02 16.98 1.57
CA SER A 97 -8.82 17.32 0.82
C SER A 97 -7.61 17.26 1.75
N LEU A 98 -6.87 16.17 1.71
CA LEU A 98 -5.45 16.29 1.94
C LEU A 98 -4.97 17.17 0.78
N ASP A 99 -4.63 18.42 1.08
CA ASP A 99 -4.04 19.40 0.16
C ASP A 99 -2.62 18.94 -0.21
N LEU A 100 -2.56 17.76 -0.82
CA LEU A 100 -1.34 17.10 -1.25
C LEU A 100 -1.25 17.27 -2.75
N ASP A 101 -0.04 17.61 -3.19
CA ASP A 101 0.27 17.63 -4.60
C ASP A 101 0.02 16.25 -5.23
N PRO A 102 -0.41 16.21 -6.50
CA PRO A 102 -0.59 14.95 -7.19
C PRO A 102 0.74 14.16 -7.24
N PRO A 103 0.69 12.82 -7.18
CA PRO A 103 1.89 12.00 -7.28
C PRO A 103 2.66 12.28 -8.57
N ILE A 104 3.99 12.37 -8.48
CA ILE A 104 4.86 12.50 -9.65
C ILE A 104 4.79 11.20 -10.46
N SER A 105 4.64 11.30 -11.78
CA SER A 105 4.62 10.12 -12.65
C SER A 105 5.95 9.33 -12.54
N SER A 106 5.91 8.01 -12.71
CA SER A 106 7.11 7.17 -12.57
C SER A 106 8.23 7.57 -13.54
N LEU A 107 7.86 8.03 -14.75
CA LEU A 107 8.83 8.50 -15.74
C LEU A 107 9.44 9.84 -15.33
N ASP A 108 8.62 10.81 -14.91
CA ASP A 108 9.12 12.13 -14.50
C ASP A 108 10.02 12.01 -13.27
N ARG A 109 9.61 11.20 -12.28
CA ARG A 109 10.42 10.89 -11.10
C ARG A 109 11.78 10.32 -11.50
N LEU A 110 11.82 9.37 -12.43
CA LEU A 110 13.07 8.77 -12.89
C LEU A 110 13.98 9.79 -13.58
N LEU A 111 13.43 10.67 -14.43
CA LEU A 111 14.20 11.70 -15.12
C LEU A 111 14.74 12.76 -14.16
N LEU A 112 13.92 13.20 -13.19
CA LEU A 112 14.32 14.13 -12.14
C LEU A 112 15.46 13.54 -11.29
N LEU A 113 15.35 12.27 -10.89
CA LEU A 113 16.41 11.58 -10.16
C LEU A 113 17.68 11.41 -11.00
N ALA A 114 17.55 11.11 -12.30
CA ALA A 114 18.69 11.00 -13.19
C ALA A 114 19.47 12.33 -13.28
N ASP A 115 18.79 13.47 -13.26
CA ASP A 115 19.45 14.78 -13.23
C ASP A 115 20.21 15.01 -11.92
N LEU A 116 19.62 14.67 -10.78
CA LEU A 116 20.27 14.76 -9.47
C LEU A 116 21.48 13.83 -9.37
N VAL A 117 21.34 12.58 -9.80
CA VAL A 117 22.42 11.58 -9.83
C VAL A 117 23.54 12.06 -10.74
N ARG A 118 23.23 12.59 -11.92
CA ARG A 118 24.24 13.13 -12.84
C ARG A 118 24.99 14.30 -12.23
N ALA A 119 24.29 15.21 -11.56
CA ALA A 119 24.91 16.33 -10.84
C ALA A 119 25.82 15.84 -9.70
N TRP A 120 25.40 14.82 -8.96
CA TRP A 120 26.20 14.18 -7.92
C TRP A 120 27.46 13.49 -8.49
N LYS A 121 27.32 12.66 -9.54
CA LYS A 121 28.45 11.97 -10.18
C LYS A 121 29.51 12.94 -10.71
N ARG A 122 29.12 14.11 -11.22
CA ARG A 122 30.07 15.15 -11.67
C ARG A 122 30.89 15.75 -10.52
N ARG A 123 30.36 15.78 -9.30
CA ARG A 123 31.04 16.32 -8.11
C ARG A 123 31.90 15.29 -7.39
N LEU A 124 31.62 14.00 -7.63
CA LEU A 124 32.23 12.89 -6.91
C LEU A 124 33.76 12.77 -7.11
N PRO A 125 34.35 12.97 -8.31
CA PRO A 125 35.81 12.93 -8.49
C PRO A 125 36.57 13.87 -7.56
N ALA A 126 36.12 15.13 -7.45
CA ALA A 126 36.74 16.12 -6.58
C ALA A 126 36.63 15.74 -5.10
N HIS A 127 35.51 15.14 -4.71
CA HIS A 127 35.30 14.68 -3.34
C HIS A 127 36.18 13.48 -2.98
N VAL A 128 36.28 12.49 -3.89
CA VAL A 128 37.13 11.30 -3.72
C VAL A 128 38.61 11.70 -3.66
N ALA A 129 39.05 12.59 -4.56
CA ALA A 129 40.42 13.09 -4.56
C ALA A 129 40.77 13.80 -3.25
N ALA A 130 39.84 14.59 -2.69
CA ALA A 130 40.05 15.24 -1.40
C ALA A 130 40.15 14.27 -0.21
N LEU A 131 39.47 13.13 -0.27
CA LEU A 131 39.44 12.16 0.84
C LEU A 131 40.62 11.19 0.81
N TYR A 132 41.01 10.73 -0.39
CA TYR A 132 41.96 9.64 -0.58
C TYR A 132 43.27 10.06 -1.26
N ASN A 133 43.40 11.33 -1.69
CA ASN A 133 44.54 11.84 -2.45
C ASN A 133 44.82 11.03 -3.74
N GLU A 134 43.75 10.50 -4.35
CA GLU A 134 43.79 9.71 -5.58
C GLU A 134 42.94 10.38 -6.67
N GLU A 135 43.48 10.46 -7.88
CA GLU A 135 42.76 11.00 -9.03
C GLU A 135 41.90 9.91 -9.67
N MET A 136 40.58 10.04 -9.55
CA MET A 136 39.60 9.05 -10.00
C MET A 136 38.68 9.62 -11.07
N THR A 137 38.62 8.99 -12.24
CA THR A 137 37.67 9.34 -13.30
C THR A 137 36.38 8.54 -13.13
N ILE A 138 35.27 9.25 -12.93
CA ILE A 138 33.93 8.64 -12.78
C ILE A 138 33.09 9.01 -14.00
N PRO A 139 32.66 8.04 -14.83
CA PRO A 139 31.80 8.32 -15.97
C PRO A 139 30.46 8.91 -15.51
N ALA A 140 30.14 10.10 -16.04
CA ALA A 140 28.88 10.81 -15.78
C ALA A 140 27.98 10.81 -17.02
N SER A 141 27.90 9.66 -17.70
CA SER A 141 27.05 9.49 -18.88
C SER A 141 25.57 9.58 -18.50
N ALA A 142 24.72 9.96 -19.47
CA ALA A 142 23.27 10.00 -19.26
C ALA A 142 22.70 8.61 -18.97
N SER A 143 23.20 7.57 -19.65
CA SER A 143 22.76 6.19 -19.44
C SER A 143 23.05 5.72 -18.02
N ASP A 144 24.26 5.94 -17.50
CA ASP A 144 24.60 5.53 -16.13
C ASP A 144 23.76 6.28 -15.09
N ALA A 145 23.49 7.57 -15.33
CA ALA A 145 22.65 8.36 -14.45
C ALA A 145 21.22 7.82 -14.38
N ILE A 146 20.65 7.38 -15.50
CA ILE A 146 19.33 6.76 -15.54
C ILE A 146 19.32 5.41 -14.82
N TRP A 147 20.36 4.58 -15.01
CA TRP A 147 20.48 3.29 -14.31
C TRP A 147 20.54 3.47 -12.80
N HIS A 148 21.44 4.31 -12.30
CA HIS A 148 21.54 4.59 -10.87
C HIS A 148 20.31 5.30 -10.31
N ALA A 149 19.62 6.14 -11.09
CA ALA A 149 18.36 6.76 -10.67
C ALA A 149 17.24 5.73 -10.48
N ARG A 150 17.22 4.66 -11.30
CA ARG A 150 16.29 3.55 -11.10
C ARG A 150 16.61 2.78 -9.82
N ASP A 151 17.89 2.48 -9.57
CA ASP A 151 18.30 1.79 -8.35
C ASP A 151 17.99 2.63 -7.11
N LEU A 152 18.26 3.94 -7.17
CA LEU A 152 17.94 4.88 -6.10
C LEU A 152 16.43 4.98 -5.86
N ALA A 153 15.61 5.02 -6.92
CA ALA A 153 14.17 5.03 -6.78
C ALA A 153 13.66 3.76 -6.07
N GLY A 154 14.19 2.59 -6.46
CA GLY A 154 13.86 1.32 -5.80
C GLY A 154 14.24 1.31 -4.32
N LEU A 155 15.44 1.80 -3.98
CA LEU A 155 15.88 1.92 -2.59
C LEU A 155 14.99 2.86 -1.77
N MET A 156 14.61 4.01 -2.34
CA MET A 156 13.69 4.95 -1.68
C MET A 156 12.34 4.29 -1.39
N ASP A 157 11.81 3.55 -2.37
CA ASP A 157 10.51 2.86 -2.24
C ASP A 157 10.59 1.75 -1.18
N GLU A 158 11.68 1.00 -1.12
CA GLU A 158 11.92 -0.04 -0.11
C GLU A 158 11.99 0.57 1.29
N ILE A 159 12.75 1.66 1.47
CA ILE A 159 12.88 2.37 2.76
C ILE A 159 11.52 2.92 3.22
N GLU A 160 10.76 3.52 2.32
CA GLU A 160 9.41 4.02 2.63
C GLU A 160 8.46 2.88 2.99
N THR A 161 8.50 1.79 2.23
CA THR A 161 7.67 0.59 2.48
C THR A 161 7.98 -0.05 3.82
N GLU A 162 9.25 -0.11 4.20
CA GLU A 162 9.71 -0.70 5.47
C GLU A 162 9.65 0.27 6.66
N GLY A 163 9.41 1.57 6.41
CA GLY A 163 9.48 2.61 7.43
C GLY A 163 10.88 2.76 8.04
N ALA A 164 11.92 2.49 7.25
CA ALA A 164 13.31 2.54 7.69
C ALA A 164 13.84 3.99 7.77
N ASP A 165 14.88 4.20 8.58
CA ASP A 165 15.55 5.50 8.74
C ASP A 165 16.78 5.58 7.83
N TRP A 166 16.87 6.62 7.00
CA TRP A 166 18.00 6.92 6.12
C TRP A 166 19.35 6.99 6.84
N THR A 167 19.37 7.31 8.14
CA THR A 167 20.60 7.40 8.94
C THR A 167 21.19 6.05 9.34
N ARG A 168 20.48 4.95 9.06
CA ARG A 168 20.87 3.59 9.46
C ARG A 168 21.40 2.73 8.30
N LEU A 169 21.58 3.32 7.13
CA LEU A 169 22.21 2.71 5.94
C LEU A 169 23.75 2.76 6.01
#